data_AF-A0A957E8L6-F1
#
_entry.id   AF-A0A957E8L6-F1
#
_cell.length_a   1.000
_cell.length_b   1.000
_cell.length_c   1.000
_cell.angle_alpha   90.00
_cell.angle_beta   90.00
_cell.angle_gamma   90.00
#
_symmetry.space_group_name_H-M   'P 1'
#
loop_
_entity.id
_entity.type
_entity.pdbx_description
1 polymer ?
#
loop_
_entity_poly.entity_id
_entity_poly.type
_entity_poly.pdbx_seq_one_letter_code
_entity_poly.pdbx_strand_id
1 'polypeptide(L)'
;MSSKSAFTGLSMPVFTAFGWAGEENAINYALEQLELFVHALHNNLSRQAKADLPFAGLSRANQSVYISAEESPEDDLHLAFFARPLSLEMQVAITNPKALAKALKNMETQPVMAHRLITELGADWSLRLQQVQVDEESGEQSHYQDLFKDSITALLPEVSAEVMSKAAYLNNEEKWVTPFYLSRRYPAEQAAAMGLKITDVLRDQIELLLPLIHFLTGRQAGGAKRKPRPKARTVKPMMGGKVEEETAVSSIETVLKPEDSFTHVAEIKPLHLRRGFINLTSAHWPFFALNSRTETRPVTIYYDGLYDKDSAVWRMLPNDMARIVLSPPVHHWFEDAFTENDEIQVTVTRLDNDEIQITLKPAE
;
A
#
# COMPACT_ATOMS: atom_id res chain seq x y z
N MET A 1 13.14 21.57 29.69
CA MET A 1 14.02 22.34 28.78
C MET A 1 13.92 21.68 27.41
N SER A 2 13.14 22.24 26.48
CA SER A 2 12.97 21.67 25.14
C SER A 2 14.06 22.23 24.24
N SER A 3 15.15 21.47 24.06
CA SER A 3 15.99 21.65 22.89
C SER A 3 15.17 21.23 21.68
N LYS A 4 14.64 22.19 20.91
CA LYS A 4 14.08 21.90 19.58
C LYS A 4 15.23 21.34 18.74
N SER A 5 15.35 20.02 18.67
CA SER A 5 16.26 19.36 17.75
C SER A 5 15.87 19.79 16.34
N ALA A 6 16.86 20.27 15.57
CA ALA A 6 16.64 20.59 14.18
C ALA A 6 16.50 19.28 13.39
N PHE A 7 15.59 19.23 12.43
CA PHE A 7 15.52 18.13 11.47
C PHE A 7 16.84 18.06 10.69
N THR A 8 17.45 16.87 10.57
CA THR A 8 18.73 16.66 9.86
C THR A 8 18.63 15.66 8.71
N GLY A 9 17.45 15.10 8.46
CA GLY A 9 17.22 14.02 7.49
C GLY A 9 16.62 12.77 8.15
N LEU A 10 16.15 11.83 7.34
CA LEU A 10 15.67 10.52 7.80
C LEU A 10 16.76 9.47 7.65
N SER A 11 17.61 9.29 8.66
CA SER A 11 18.71 8.30 8.60
C SER A 11 18.20 6.84 8.56
N MET A 12 19.04 5.90 8.09
CA MET A 12 18.72 4.45 8.08
C MET A 12 18.15 3.89 9.40
N PRO A 13 18.64 4.29 10.59
CA PRO A 13 18.03 3.91 11.86
C PRO A 13 16.52 4.14 11.98
N VAL A 14 15.98 5.20 11.34
CA VAL A 14 14.54 5.48 11.34
C VAL A 14 13.76 4.36 10.65
N PHE A 15 14.29 3.83 9.55
CA PHE A 15 13.63 2.78 8.77
C PHE A 15 13.77 1.41 9.43
N THR A 16 14.96 1.09 9.96
CA THR A 16 15.21 -0.20 10.62
C THR A 16 14.43 -0.37 11.92
N ALA A 17 14.06 0.72 12.59
CA ALA A 17 13.30 0.70 13.84
C ALA A 17 11.94 -0.02 13.74
N PHE A 18 11.32 -0.03 12.55
CA PHE A 18 10.00 -0.62 12.32
C PHE A 18 10.04 -2.07 11.77
N GLY A 19 11.21 -2.68 11.61
CA GLY A 19 11.37 -3.99 10.93
C GLY A 19 11.84 -5.15 11.79
N TRP A 20 12.36 -4.81 12.95
CA TRP A 20 12.84 -5.75 13.94
C TRP A 20 11.85 -5.65 15.09
N ALA A 21 11.74 -6.66 15.96
CA ALA A 21 10.90 -6.58 17.16
C ALA A 21 11.34 -5.36 17.99
N GLY A 22 10.74 -4.20 17.71
CA GLY A 22 11.39 -2.92 17.93
C GLY A 22 11.57 -2.72 19.41
N GLU A 23 12.82 -2.46 19.83
CA GLU A 23 13.03 -1.89 21.15
C GLU A 23 12.22 -0.58 21.20
N GLU A 24 11.40 -0.43 22.22
CA GLU A 24 10.49 0.71 22.39
C GLU A 24 11.24 2.05 22.23
N ASN A 25 12.50 2.09 22.66
CA ASN A 25 13.40 3.22 22.48
C ASN A 25 13.73 3.53 21.01
N ALA A 26 13.94 2.52 20.17
CA ALA A 26 14.22 2.71 18.74
C ALA A 26 12.97 3.21 18.00
N ILE A 27 11.79 2.68 18.35
CA ILE A 27 10.51 3.15 17.80
C ILE A 27 10.28 4.61 18.23
N ASN A 28 10.46 4.94 19.51
CA ASN A 28 10.30 6.30 20.01
C ASN A 28 11.26 7.27 19.32
N TYR A 29 12.53 6.91 19.18
CA TYR A 29 13.50 7.70 18.41
C TYR A 29 13.04 7.92 16.97
N ALA A 30 12.58 6.86 16.28
CA ALA A 30 12.13 6.96 14.90
C ALA A 30 10.89 7.84 14.75
N LEU A 31 9.92 7.73 15.67
CA LEU A 31 8.74 8.59 15.70
C LEU A 31 9.09 10.06 15.97
N GLU A 32 10.05 10.34 16.87
CA GLU A 32 10.56 11.70 17.09
C GLU A 32 11.21 12.27 15.82
N GLN A 33 12.02 11.48 15.12
CA GLN A 33 12.63 11.92 13.85
C GLN A 33 11.57 12.15 12.75
N LEU A 34 10.54 11.31 12.68
CA LEU A 34 9.42 11.49 11.76
C LEU A 34 8.60 12.75 12.08
N GLU A 35 8.40 13.05 13.37
CA GLU A 35 7.69 14.26 13.80
C GLU A 35 8.47 15.53 13.42
N LEU A 36 9.79 15.55 13.63
CA LEU A 36 10.65 16.63 13.14
C LEU A 36 10.58 16.76 11.61
N PHE A 37 10.59 15.63 10.90
CA PHE A 37 10.46 15.59 9.45
C PHE A 37 9.14 16.19 8.97
N VAL A 38 8.00 15.78 9.53
CA VAL A 38 6.68 16.24 9.04
C VAL A 38 6.48 17.72 9.29
N HIS A 39 6.97 18.25 10.41
CA HIS A 39 6.93 19.70 10.67
C HIS A 39 7.89 20.47 9.78
N ALA A 40 9.08 19.93 9.47
CA ALA A 40 9.98 20.55 8.51
C ALA A 40 9.37 20.56 7.10
N LEU A 41 8.78 19.45 6.67
CA LEU A 41 8.07 19.32 5.39
C LEU A 41 6.88 20.27 5.31
N HIS A 42 5.99 20.27 6.32
CA HIS A 42 4.82 21.14 6.38
C HIS A 42 5.23 22.61 6.31
N ASN A 43 6.28 23.01 7.03
CA ASN A 43 6.81 24.37 6.98
C ASN A 43 7.37 24.76 5.61
N ASN A 44 7.84 23.80 4.81
CA ASN A 44 8.36 24.02 3.45
C ASN A 44 7.26 24.03 2.37
N LEU A 45 6.01 23.64 2.70
CA LEU A 45 4.89 23.67 1.76
C LEU A 45 4.57 25.08 1.26
N SER A 46 4.06 25.17 0.03
CA SER A 46 3.54 26.43 -0.49
C SER A 46 2.38 26.95 0.35
N ARG A 47 2.07 28.24 0.20
CA ARG A 47 0.92 28.85 0.86
C ARG A 47 -0.40 28.16 0.48
N GLN A 48 -0.52 27.68 -0.76
CA GLN A 48 -1.72 26.98 -1.23
C GLN A 48 -1.83 25.62 -0.55
N ALA A 49 -0.77 24.81 -0.58
CA ALA A 49 -0.75 23.51 0.09
C ALA A 49 -1.04 23.62 1.59
N LYS A 50 -0.47 24.62 2.28
CA LYS A 50 -0.77 24.88 3.70
C LYS A 50 -2.21 25.32 3.96
N ALA A 51 -2.85 25.99 2.99
CA ALA A 51 -4.26 26.38 3.13
C ALA A 51 -5.18 25.17 2.96
N ASP A 52 -4.83 24.23 2.09
CA ASP A 52 -5.61 23.01 1.85
C ASP A 52 -5.35 21.92 2.90
N LEU A 53 -4.14 21.89 3.47
CA LEU A 53 -3.66 20.92 4.45
C LEU A 53 -2.97 21.63 5.63
N PRO A 54 -3.73 22.34 6.49
CA PRO A 54 -3.16 23.20 7.52
C PRO A 54 -2.59 22.45 8.72
N PHE A 55 -2.93 21.18 8.91
CA PHE A 55 -2.53 20.41 10.08
C PHE A 55 -1.41 19.43 9.74
N ALA A 56 -0.49 19.22 10.69
CA ALA A 56 0.55 18.21 10.59
C ALA A 56 0.89 17.68 11.99
N GLY A 57 1.16 16.38 12.09
CA GLY A 57 1.42 15.78 13.40
C GLY A 57 1.80 14.31 13.34
N LEU A 58 1.87 13.71 14.53
CA LEU A 58 2.23 12.31 14.77
C LEU A 58 1.00 11.50 15.19
N SER A 59 0.73 10.40 14.50
CA SER A 59 -0.19 9.36 14.96
C SER A 59 0.62 8.23 15.59
N ARG A 60 0.62 8.17 16.93
CA ARG A 60 1.29 7.09 17.67
C ARG A 60 0.61 5.74 17.45
N ALA A 61 -0.73 5.74 17.33
CA ALA A 61 -1.50 4.53 17.07
C ALA A 61 -1.12 3.90 15.73
N ASN A 62 -0.98 4.73 14.68
CA ASN A 62 -0.64 4.25 13.33
C ASN A 62 0.87 4.22 13.06
N GLN A 63 1.70 4.58 14.06
CA GLN A 63 3.15 4.71 13.96
C GLN A 63 3.58 5.51 12.71
N SER A 64 2.88 6.60 12.44
CA SER A 64 3.04 7.40 11.23
C SER A 64 2.92 8.87 11.53
N VAL A 65 3.38 9.70 10.60
CA VAL A 65 3.16 11.14 10.65
C VAL A 65 2.27 11.56 9.50
N TYR A 66 1.54 12.66 9.67
CA TYR A 66 0.54 13.09 8.71
C TYR A 66 0.57 14.59 8.44
N ILE A 67 0.01 14.95 7.29
CA ILE A 67 -0.38 16.31 6.92
C ILE A 67 -1.84 16.23 6.46
N SER A 68 -2.76 16.93 7.13
CA SER A 68 -4.20 16.73 6.98
C SER A 68 -4.95 18.02 6.75
N ALA A 69 -6.13 17.87 6.15
CA ALA A 69 -7.04 18.99 5.93
C ALA A 69 -7.82 19.40 7.20
N GLU A 70 -8.04 18.43 8.10
CA GLU A 70 -8.71 18.61 9.39
C GLU A 70 -7.76 18.22 10.53
N GLU A 71 -8.08 18.66 11.76
CA GLU A 71 -7.22 18.43 12.93
C GLU A 71 -7.06 16.94 13.25
N SER A 72 -8.15 16.18 13.11
CA SER A 72 -8.10 14.73 13.08
C SER A 72 -7.90 14.26 11.64
N PRO A 73 -6.83 13.49 11.33
CA PRO A 73 -6.55 13.06 9.96
C PRO A 73 -7.66 12.19 9.38
N GLU A 74 -8.40 11.45 10.20
CA GLU A 74 -9.46 10.52 9.76
C GLU A 74 -10.78 11.20 9.41
N ASP A 75 -10.92 12.51 9.64
CA ASP A 75 -12.16 13.25 9.37
C ASP A 75 -12.29 13.69 7.90
N ASP A 76 -11.18 13.78 7.16
CA ASP A 76 -11.15 14.16 5.74
C ASP A 76 -9.88 13.60 5.05
N LEU A 77 -9.52 14.15 3.88
CA LEU A 77 -8.30 13.83 3.16
C LEU A 77 -7.08 14.18 4.01
N HIS A 78 -6.16 13.22 4.10
CA HIS A 78 -4.85 13.41 4.69
C HIS A 78 -3.76 12.71 3.88
N LEU A 79 -2.53 13.16 4.09
CA LEU A 79 -1.31 12.53 3.64
C LEU A 79 -0.67 11.86 4.85
N ALA A 80 -0.46 10.55 4.82
CA ALA A 80 0.28 9.82 5.81
C ALA A 80 1.67 9.43 5.27
N PHE A 81 2.66 9.42 6.15
CA PHE A 81 4.02 8.99 5.85
C PHE A 81 4.41 7.84 6.78
N PHE A 82 4.75 6.71 6.18
CA PHE A 82 5.14 5.51 6.91
C PHE A 82 6.60 5.19 6.63
N ALA A 83 7.42 5.18 7.68
CA ALA A 83 8.73 4.57 7.60
C ALA A 83 8.57 3.06 7.76
N ARG A 84 9.08 2.31 6.79
CA ARG A 84 9.15 0.85 6.78
C ARG A 84 10.61 0.44 6.58
N PRO A 85 10.96 -0.81 6.91
CA PRO A 85 12.36 -1.26 6.87
C PRO A 85 13.05 -1.06 5.53
N LEU A 86 12.29 -1.18 4.44
CA LEU A 86 12.81 -1.08 3.08
C LEU A 86 12.29 0.16 2.34
N SER A 87 11.42 0.98 2.94
CA SER A 87 10.84 2.12 2.24
C SER A 87 10.32 3.24 3.14
N LEU A 88 10.29 4.45 2.57
CA LEU A 88 9.38 5.52 2.99
C LEU A 88 8.16 5.48 2.07
N GLU A 89 6.96 5.33 2.65
CA GLU A 89 5.70 5.37 1.91
C GLU A 89 5.00 6.70 2.19
N MET A 90 4.69 7.45 1.13
CA MET A 90 3.78 8.60 1.16
C MET A 90 2.43 8.13 0.63
N GLN A 91 1.37 8.35 1.40
CA GLN A 91 0.03 7.87 1.07
C GLN A 91 -0.99 9.00 1.23
N VAL A 92 -1.68 9.35 0.15
CA VAL A 92 -2.94 10.11 0.21
C VAL A 92 -4.03 9.14 0.63
N ALA A 93 -4.82 9.49 1.63
CA ALA A 93 -5.89 8.67 2.14
C ALA A 93 -7.18 9.47 2.32
N ILE A 94 -8.32 8.85 1.98
CA ILE A 94 -9.65 9.29 2.39
C ILE A 94 -10.35 8.06 2.94
N THR A 95 -10.65 8.07 4.23
CA THR A 95 -11.26 6.94 4.95
C THR A 95 -12.64 7.30 5.52
N ASN A 96 -12.90 8.58 5.77
CA ASN A 96 -14.19 9.04 6.26
C ASN A 96 -15.31 8.80 5.24
N PRO A 97 -16.43 8.15 5.61
CA PRO A 97 -17.53 7.89 4.68
C PRO A 97 -18.11 9.14 4.01
N LYS A 98 -18.18 10.27 4.71
CA LYS A 98 -18.72 11.53 4.15
C LYS A 98 -17.76 12.17 3.16
N ALA A 99 -16.46 12.18 3.48
CA ALA A 99 -15.44 12.69 2.58
C ALA A 99 -15.33 11.80 1.33
N LEU A 100 -15.39 10.47 1.50
CA LEU A 100 -15.44 9.49 0.42
C LEU A 100 -16.64 9.71 -0.49
N ALA A 101 -17.85 9.86 0.06
CA ALA A 101 -19.06 10.11 -0.74
C ALA A 101 -18.90 11.34 -1.65
N LYS A 102 -18.26 12.41 -1.15
CA LYS A 102 -17.97 13.61 -1.93
C LYS A 102 -16.93 13.33 -3.03
N ALA A 103 -15.82 12.70 -2.69
CA ALA A 103 -14.74 12.39 -3.63
C ALA A 103 -15.20 11.44 -4.74
N LEU A 104 -15.90 10.36 -4.38
CA LEU A 104 -16.46 9.36 -5.29
C LEU A 104 -17.52 9.97 -6.21
N LYS A 105 -18.38 10.86 -5.69
CA LYS A 105 -19.32 11.61 -6.53
C LYS A 105 -18.63 12.50 -7.55
N ASN A 106 -17.53 13.18 -7.18
CA ASN A 106 -16.76 13.98 -8.13
C ASN A 106 -16.12 13.09 -9.20
N MET A 107 -15.60 11.92 -8.81
CA MET A 107 -15.04 10.93 -9.73
C MET A 107 -16.09 10.34 -10.68
N GLU A 108 -17.28 10.02 -10.19
CA GLU A 108 -18.40 9.50 -10.99
C GLU A 108 -18.96 10.55 -11.96
N THR A 109 -19.05 11.81 -11.55
CA THR A 109 -19.54 12.89 -12.41
C THR A 109 -18.55 13.32 -13.49
N GLN A 110 -17.24 13.15 -13.26
CA GLN A 110 -16.17 13.51 -14.19
C GLN A 110 -15.12 12.39 -14.33
N PRO A 111 -15.48 11.21 -14.85
CA PRO A 111 -14.62 10.03 -14.81
C PRO A 111 -13.34 10.20 -15.64
N VAL A 112 -13.42 10.88 -16.78
CA VAL A 112 -12.24 11.17 -17.62
C VAL A 112 -11.25 12.09 -16.91
N MET A 113 -11.75 13.09 -16.17
CA MET A 113 -10.89 13.99 -15.39
C MET A 113 -10.26 13.26 -14.22
N ALA A 114 -11.03 12.44 -13.50
CA ALA A 114 -10.53 11.62 -12.41
C ALA A 114 -9.42 10.68 -12.86
N HIS A 115 -9.67 9.90 -13.92
CA HIS A 115 -8.69 8.99 -14.52
C HIS A 115 -7.42 9.74 -14.90
N ARG A 116 -7.54 10.87 -15.60
CA ARG A 116 -6.40 11.69 -16.00
C ARG A 116 -5.59 12.20 -14.81
N LEU A 117 -6.23 12.82 -13.81
CA LEU A 117 -5.54 13.40 -12.65
C LEU A 117 -4.84 12.32 -11.81
N ILE A 118 -5.41 11.11 -11.75
CA ILE A 118 -4.76 9.97 -11.09
C ILE A 118 -3.57 9.49 -11.90
N THR A 119 -3.75 9.22 -13.21
CA THR A 119 -2.72 8.62 -14.06
C THR A 119 -1.54 9.56 -14.38
N GLU A 120 -1.76 10.88 -14.38
CA GLU A 120 -0.71 11.90 -14.56
C GLU A 120 0.35 11.90 -13.44
N LEU A 121 0.10 11.26 -12.30
CA LEU A 121 1.07 11.13 -11.21
C LEU A 121 2.28 10.23 -11.58
N GLY A 122 2.12 9.34 -12.55
CA GLY A 122 3.19 8.48 -13.08
C GLY A 122 3.35 7.10 -12.43
N ALA A 123 4.13 6.22 -13.07
CA ALA A 123 4.20 4.78 -12.76
C ALA A 123 4.63 4.41 -11.33
N ASP A 124 5.29 5.32 -10.62
CA ASP A 124 5.73 5.12 -9.23
C ASP A 124 4.58 5.15 -8.21
N TRP A 125 3.37 5.49 -8.65
CA TRP A 125 2.17 5.53 -7.82
C TRP A 125 1.33 4.27 -7.99
N SER A 126 0.73 3.85 -6.88
CA SER A 126 -0.28 2.79 -6.84
C SER A 126 -1.58 3.31 -6.27
N LEU A 127 -2.70 2.89 -6.88
CA LEU A 127 -4.04 3.13 -6.35
C LEU A 127 -4.54 1.89 -5.63
N ARG A 128 -5.13 2.08 -4.47
CA ARG A 128 -5.89 1.07 -3.76
C ARG A 128 -7.25 1.63 -3.39
N LEU A 129 -8.29 0.98 -3.91
CA LEU A 129 -9.68 1.18 -3.51
C LEU A 129 -10.14 -0.07 -2.78
N GLN A 130 -10.45 0.07 -1.50
CA GLN A 130 -10.89 -1.04 -0.68
C GLN A 130 -12.42 -1.10 -0.64
N GLN A 131 -12.95 -2.28 -0.34
CA GLN A 131 -14.29 -2.46 0.19
C GLN A 131 -14.13 -2.97 1.63
N VAL A 132 -14.64 -2.19 2.57
CA VAL A 132 -14.60 -2.46 4.01
C VAL A 132 -16.02 -2.69 4.49
N GLN A 133 -16.25 -3.83 5.15
CA GLN A 133 -17.52 -4.10 5.81
C GLN A 133 -17.55 -3.40 7.17
N VAL A 134 -18.62 -2.66 7.43
CA VAL A 134 -18.98 -2.16 8.75
C VAL A 134 -19.93 -3.17 9.37
N ASP A 135 -19.59 -3.63 10.57
CA ASP A 135 -20.50 -4.44 11.38
C ASP A 135 -21.63 -3.56 11.95
N GLU A 136 -22.88 -3.95 11.73
CA GLU A 136 -24.05 -3.13 12.07
C GLU A 136 -24.25 -2.98 13.58
N GLU A 137 -23.77 -3.94 14.39
CA GLU A 137 -23.97 -3.95 15.84
C GLU A 137 -22.83 -3.25 16.60
N SER A 138 -21.59 -3.49 16.20
CA SER A 138 -20.38 -2.98 16.86
C SER A 138 -19.80 -1.73 16.21
N GLY A 139 -20.12 -1.47 14.94
CA GLY A 139 -19.47 -0.43 14.13
C GLY A 139 -18.03 -0.77 13.73
N GLU A 140 -17.55 -1.97 14.05
CA GLU A 140 -16.19 -2.39 13.70
C GLU A 140 -16.03 -2.52 12.18
N GLN A 141 -14.87 -2.08 11.69
CA GLN A 141 -14.54 -2.09 10.28
C GLN A 141 -13.59 -3.25 9.98
N SER A 142 -13.97 -4.08 9.00
CA SER A 142 -13.15 -5.21 8.54
C SER A 142 -12.95 -5.15 7.03
N HIS A 143 -11.71 -5.39 6.58
CA HIS A 143 -11.43 -5.49 5.15
C HIS A 143 -12.23 -6.65 4.53
N TYR A 144 -12.93 -6.37 3.42
CA TYR A 144 -13.71 -7.37 2.71
C TYR A 144 -13.02 -7.79 1.41
N GLN A 145 -12.69 -6.84 0.54
CA GLN A 145 -11.90 -7.08 -0.67
C GLN A 145 -11.26 -5.77 -1.17
N ASP A 146 -10.36 -5.86 -2.14
CA ASP A 146 -9.90 -4.70 -2.88
C ASP A 146 -10.69 -4.59 -4.19
N LEU A 147 -11.35 -3.45 -4.42
CA LEU A 147 -12.04 -3.15 -5.68
C LEU A 147 -11.03 -2.85 -6.79
N PHE A 148 -9.88 -2.27 -6.41
CA PHE A 148 -8.71 -2.10 -7.25
C PHE A 148 -7.47 -2.03 -6.37
N LYS A 149 -6.38 -2.67 -6.79
CA LYS A 149 -5.07 -2.60 -6.13
C LYS A 149 -3.97 -2.87 -7.16
N ASP A 150 -3.42 -1.82 -7.73
CA ASP A 150 -2.31 -1.93 -8.68
C ASP A 150 -1.60 -0.58 -8.87
N SER A 151 -0.55 -0.55 -9.69
CA SER A 151 0.01 0.67 -10.26
C SER A 151 -1.08 1.46 -11.01
N ILE A 152 -1.01 2.78 -10.93
CA ILE A 152 -1.95 3.64 -11.65
C ILE A 152 -1.84 3.49 -13.17
N THR A 153 -0.74 2.95 -13.70
CA THR A 153 -0.62 2.66 -15.15
C THR A 153 -1.50 1.51 -15.61
N ALA A 154 -1.91 0.61 -14.70
CA ALA A 154 -2.85 -0.46 -14.99
C ALA A 154 -4.31 0.00 -14.92
N LEU A 155 -4.57 1.22 -14.44
CA LEU A 155 -5.90 1.81 -14.36
C LEU A 155 -6.32 2.32 -15.74
N LEU A 156 -6.93 1.47 -16.56
CA LEU A 156 -7.51 1.86 -17.84
C LEU A 156 -8.75 2.76 -17.64
N PRO A 157 -9.10 3.64 -18.61
CA PRO A 157 -10.25 4.55 -18.47
C PRO A 157 -11.57 3.85 -18.12
N GLU A 158 -11.84 2.71 -18.76
CA GLU A 158 -13.06 1.92 -18.57
C GLU A 158 -13.09 1.29 -17.17
N VAL A 159 -11.96 0.69 -16.76
CA VAL A 159 -11.77 0.12 -15.42
C VAL A 159 -11.92 1.20 -14.35
N SER A 160 -11.35 2.38 -14.58
CA SER A 160 -11.49 3.52 -13.68
C SER A 160 -12.95 3.91 -13.49
N ALA A 161 -13.71 4.05 -14.57
CA ALA A 161 -15.11 4.45 -14.47
C ALA A 161 -15.95 3.40 -13.73
N GLU A 162 -15.75 2.12 -14.05
CA GLU A 162 -16.45 1.00 -13.41
C GLU A 162 -16.14 0.92 -11.91
N VAL A 163 -14.85 0.91 -11.55
CA VAL A 163 -14.42 0.79 -10.15
C VAL A 163 -14.89 1.98 -9.31
N MET A 164 -14.78 3.21 -9.84
CA MET A 164 -15.20 4.42 -9.10
C MET A 164 -16.71 4.47 -8.91
N SER A 165 -17.51 4.08 -9.91
CA SER A 165 -18.97 4.01 -9.78
C SER A 165 -19.39 2.92 -8.80
N LYS A 166 -18.77 1.73 -8.84
CA LYS A 166 -18.99 0.66 -7.86
C LYS A 166 -18.62 1.11 -6.44
N ALA A 167 -17.50 1.80 -6.27
CA ALA A 167 -17.10 2.34 -4.98
C ALA A 167 -18.10 3.39 -4.47
N ALA A 168 -18.57 4.28 -5.33
CA ALA A 168 -19.58 5.29 -4.98
C ALA A 168 -20.91 4.64 -4.55
N TYR A 169 -21.36 3.60 -5.26
CA TYR A 169 -22.54 2.83 -4.91
C TYR A 169 -22.40 2.19 -3.54
N LEU A 170 -21.31 1.44 -3.30
CA LEU A 170 -21.07 0.75 -2.03
C LEU A 170 -20.96 1.73 -0.86
N ASN A 171 -20.26 2.85 -1.02
CA ASN A 171 -20.09 3.83 0.06
C ASN A 171 -21.39 4.53 0.49
N ASN A 172 -22.48 4.39 -0.28
CA ASN A 172 -23.79 4.88 0.10
C ASN A 172 -24.64 3.81 0.82
N GLU A 173 -24.19 2.56 0.87
CA GLU A 173 -24.81 1.51 1.67
C GLU A 173 -24.24 1.53 3.10
N GLU A 174 -25.09 1.42 4.12
CA GLU A 174 -24.68 1.51 5.54
C GLU A 174 -23.64 0.44 5.93
N LYS A 175 -23.70 -0.72 5.28
CA LYS A 175 -22.81 -1.85 5.52
C LYS A 175 -21.39 -1.66 4.97
N TRP A 176 -21.16 -0.70 4.07
CA TRP A 176 -19.89 -0.61 3.36
C TRP A 176 -19.26 0.78 3.42
N VAL A 177 -17.94 0.78 3.51
CA VAL A 177 -17.11 1.97 3.28
C VAL A 177 -16.10 1.58 2.20
N THR A 178 -15.75 2.53 1.32
CA THR A 178 -14.77 2.27 0.26
C THR A 178 -13.54 3.19 0.34
N PRO A 179 -12.65 2.95 1.33
CA PRO A 179 -11.45 3.77 1.50
C PRO A 179 -10.61 3.88 0.23
N PHE A 180 -10.14 5.10 -0.01
CA PHE A 180 -9.32 5.48 -1.16
C PHE A 180 -7.90 5.76 -0.70
N TYR A 181 -6.92 5.09 -1.32
CA TYR A 181 -5.51 5.32 -1.07
C TYR A 181 -4.72 5.47 -2.36
N LEU A 182 -3.92 6.54 -2.46
CA LEU A 182 -2.87 6.67 -3.47
C LEU A 182 -1.53 6.68 -2.77
N SER A 183 -0.67 5.74 -3.11
CA SER A 183 0.61 5.54 -2.42
C SER A 183 1.79 5.63 -3.38
N ARG A 184 2.87 6.27 -2.95
CA ARG A 184 4.19 6.24 -3.59
C ARG A 184 5.23 5.79 -2.58
N ARG A 185 6.11 4.89 -3.00
CA ARG A 185 7.16 4.33 -2.14
C ARG A 185 8.54 4.73 -2.63
N TYR A 186 9.39 5.12 -1.70
CA TYR A 186 10.80 5.39 -1.90
C TYR A 186 11.60 4.30 -1.19
N PRO A 187 12.60 3.69 -1.81
CA PRO A 187 13.55 2.82 -1.11
C PRO A 187 14.15 3.53 0.11
N ALA A 188 14.26 2.83 1.25
CA ALA A 188 14.76 3.41 2.50
C ALA A 188 16.17 4.00 2.36
N GLU A 189 17.05 3.30 1.64
CA GLU A 189 18.42 3.76 1.36
C GLU A 189 18.42 5.08 0.58
N GLN A 190 17.55 5.18 -0.42
CA GLN A 190 17.42 6.39 -1.22
C GLN A 190 16.88 7.54 -0.36
N ALA A 191 15.81 7.30 0.41
CA ALA A 191 15.24 8.29 1.32
C ALA A 191 16.27 8.76 2.36
N ALA A 192 17.09 7.85 2.90
CA ALA A 192 18.15 8.19 3.83
C ALA A 192 19.28 9.00 3.20
N ALA A 193 19.69 8.65 1.98
CA ALA A 193 20.72 9.37 1.24
C ALA A 193 20.32 10.81 0.87
N MET A 194 19.01 11.12 0.79
CA MET A 194 18.53 12.47 0.51
C MET A 194 18.83 13.48 1.63
N GLY A 195 19.01 13.02 2.88
CA GLY A 195 19.20 13.90 4.03
C GLY A 195 18.08 14.96 4.13
N LEU A 196 18.45 16.23 4.23
CA LEU A 196 17.49 17.34 4.29
C LEU A 196 16.64 17.51 3.02
N LYS A 197 17.18 17.14 1.85
CA LYS A 197 16.50 17.34 0.55
C LYS A 197 15.22 16.51 0.41
N ILE A 198 15.02 15.51 1.26
CA ILE A 198 13.78 14.73 1.27
C ILE A 198 12.54 15.61 1.46
N THR A 199 12.67 16.70 2.22
CA THR A 199 11.57 17.66 2.43
C THR A 199 11.24 18.43 1.16
N ASP A 200 12.24 18.81 0.35
CA ASP A 200 12.01 19.45 -0.95
C ASP A 200 11.37 18.48 -1.95
N VAL A 201 11.88 17.25 -2.03
CA VAL A 201 11.35 16.21 -2.92
C VAL A 201 9.89 15.92 -2.60
N LEU A 202 9.55 15.71 -1.33
CA LEU A 202 8.19 15.40 -0.92
C LEU A 202 7.26 16.63 -0.96
N ARG A 203 7.78 17.85 -0.74
CA ARG A 203 7.01 19.08 -1.02
C ARG A 203 6.59 19.08 -2.48
N ASP A 204 7.52 18.88 -3.40
CA ASP A 204 7.21 18.92 -4.83
C ASP A 204 6.20 17.83 -5.22
N GLN A 205 6.22 16.67 -4.55
CA GLN A 205 5.16 15.67 -4.71
C GLN A 205 3.79 16.11 -4.20
N ILE A 206 3.74 16.79 -3.06
CA ILE A 206 2.48 17.32 -2.53
C ILE A 206 1.92 18.39 -3.47
N GLU A 207 2.78 19.24 -4.04
CA GLU A 207 2.37 20.23 -5.04
C GLU A 207 1.78 19.58 -6.30
N LEU A 208 2.36 18.47 -6.77
CA LEU A 208 1.81 17.68 -7.88
C LEU A 208 0.44 17.06 -7.57
N LEU A 209 0.16 16.77 -6.30
CA LEU A 209 -1.12 16.22 -5.86
C LEU A 209 -2.22 17.28 -5.72
N LEU A 210 -1.90 18.58 -5.61
CA LEU A 210 -2.90 19.62 -5.35
C LEU A 210 -4.08 19.62 -6.35
N PRO A 211 -3.88 19.49 -7.67
CA PRO A 211 -5.00 19.42 -8.61
C PRO A 211 -5.95 18.26 -8.32
N LEU A 212 -5.41 17.09 -7.96
CA LEU A 212 -6.20 15.93 -7.58
C LEU A 212 -6.89 16.16 -6.23
N ILE A 213 -6.20 16.72 -5.24
CA ILE A 213 -6.79 17.05 -3.93
C ILE A 213 -7.96 18.02 -4.11
N HIS A 214 -7.81 19.08 -4.92
CA HIS A 214 -8.88 20.03 -5.24
C HIS A 214 -10.05 19.34 -5.93
N PHE A 215 -9.78 18.44 -6.86
CA PHE A 215 -10.81 17.67 -7.55
C PHE A 215 -11.58 16.75 -6.59
N LEU A 216 -10.90 15.96 -5.76
CA LEU A 216 -11.52 15.03 -4.83
C LEU A 216 -12.30 15.75 -3.73
N THR A 217 -11.73 16.81 -3.18
CA THR A 217 -12.31 17.52 -2.03
C THR A 217 -13.25 18.65 -2.44
N GLY A 218 -13.28 19.04 -3.72
CA GLY A 218 -13.98 20.23 -4.20
C GLY A 218 -13.47 21.56 -3.62
N ARG A 219 -12.29 21.55 -2.96
CA ARG A 219 -11.62 22.77 -2.51
C ARG A 219 -11.13 23.52 -3.75
N GLN A 220 -11.56 24.77 -3.93
CA GLN A 220 -11.03 25.61 -5.00
C GLN A 220 -9.72 26.26 -4.52
N ALA A 221 -8.68 26.19 -5.35
CA ALA A 221 -7.46 26.96 -5.16
C ALA A 221 -7.77 28.44 -4.93
N GLY A 222 -7.68 28.89 -3.67
CA GLY A 222 -7.88 30.28 -3.26
C GLY A 222 -9.26 30.87 -3.58
N GLY A 223 -10.14 30.99 -2.59
CA GLY A 223 -11.44 31.62 -2.75
C GLY A 223 -11.41 33.02 -3.36
N ALA A 224 -11.92 33.15 -4.59
CA ALA A 224 -12.74 34.25 -5.08
C ALA A 224 -13.37 33.86 -6.42
N LYS A 225 -14.70 33.77 -6.48
CA LYS A 225 -15.47 33.57 -7.72
C LYS A 225 -15.03 34.57 -8.80
N ARG A 226 -14.24 34.13 -9.77
CA ARG A 226 -14.13 34.81 -11.07
C ARG A 226 -14.82 33.97 -12.12
N LYS A 227 -16.00 34.42 -12.54
CA LYS A 227 -16.72 33.89 -13.71
C LYS A 227 -15.76 33.90 -14.92
N PRO A 228 -15.54 32.77 -15.61
CA PRO A 228 -14.76 32.78 -16.84
C PRO A 228 -15.59 33.47 -17.93
N ARG A 229 -15.07 34.61 -18.44
CA ARG A 229 -15.51 35.18 -19.72
C ARG A 229 -14.97 34.28 -20.83
N PRO A 230 -15.77 33.91 -21.84
CA PRO A 230 -15.30 33.05 -22.91
C PRO A 230 -14.38 33.86 -23.83
N LYS A 231 -13.12 33.44 -23.96
CA LYS A 231 -12.29 33.79 -25.11
C LYS A 231 -12.21 32.57 -26.00
N ALA A 232 -13.03 32.60 -27.04
CA ALA A 232 -12.94 31.71 -28.18
C ALA A 232 -11.54 31.82 -28.80
N ARG A 233 -10.90 30.69 -29.03
CA ARG A 233 -9.91 30.57 -30.11
C ARG A 233 -10.12 29.24 -30.81
N THR A 234 -10.78 29.38 -31.95
CA THR A 234 -11.07 28.38 -32.96
C THR A 234 -9.77 27.75 -33.47
N VAL A 235 -9.69 26.42 -33.44
CA VAL A 235 -8.85 25.65 -34.36
C VAL A 235 -9.75 24.62 -35.01
N LYS A 236 -9.85 24.69 -36.33
CA LYS A 236 -10.64 23.78 -37.17
C LYS A 236 -9.95 22.42 -37.29
N PRO A 237 -10.73 21.34 -37.54
CA PRO A 237 -10.22 19.98 -37.68
C PRO A 237 -9.68 19.75 -39.10
N MET A 238 -8.68 18.88 -39.24
CA MET A 238 -8.44 18.15 -40.49
C MET A 238 -8.69 16.67 -40.24
N MET A 239 -9.70 16.15 -40.93
CA MET A 239 -9.91 14.73 -41.20
C MET A 239 -8.87 14.22 -42.20
N GLY A 240 -8.56 12.93 -42.10
CA GLY A 240 -8.44 12.06 -43.27
C GLY A 240 -7.22 11.16 -43.32
N GLY A 241 -7.43 9.87 -43.05
CA GLY A 241 -6.51 8.78 -43.39
C GLY A 241 -6.89 7.45 -42.77
N LYS A 242 -7.62 6.61 -43.52
CA LYS A 242 -8.05 5.22 -43.21
C LYS A 242 -6.86 4.34 -42.79
N VAL A 243 -6.97 3.56 -41.71
CA VAL A 243 -7.39 2.13 -41.63
C VAL A 243 -6.66 1.23 -42.62
N GLU A 244 -5.74 0.42 -42.10
CA GLU A 244 -5.57 -0.99 -42.45
C GLU A 244 -5.41 -1.80 -41.15
N GLU A 245 -6.29 -2.80 -40.99
CA GLU A 245 -6.21 -3.88 -40.01
C GLU A 245 -5.13 -4.87 -40.44
N GLU A 246 -4.34 -5.36 -39.49
CA GLU A 246 -3.97 -6.78 -39.50
C GLU A 246 -3.81 -7.28 -38.05
N THR A 247 -4.66 -8.24 -37.75
CA THR A 247 -4.72 -9.08 -36.57
C THR A 247 -3.42 -9.85 -36.30
N ALA A 248 -2.94 -9.80 -35.07
CA ALA A 248 -2.23 -10.91 -34.44
C ALA A 248 -2.63 -10.98 -32.97
N VAL A 249 -3.57 -11.88 -32.70
CA VAL A 249 -4.00 -12.31 -31.37
C VAL A 249 -2.83 -13.05 -30.74
N SER A 250 -2.26 -12.53 -29.65
CA SER A 250 -1.51 -13.32 -28.70
C SER A 250 -2.08 -13.03 -27.32
N SER A 251 -3.08 -13.84 -27.00
CA SER A 251 -3.61 -14.04 -25.66
C SER A 251 -2.50 -14.56 -24.76
N ILE A 252 -2.00 -13.70 -23.87
CA ILE A 252 -1.42 -14.14 -22.59
C ILE A 252 -2.41 -13.71 -21.51
N GLU A 253 -3.56 -14.36 -21.53
CA GLU A 253 -4.23 -14.73 -20.29
C GLU A 253 -3.42 -15.89 -19.70
N THR A 254 -2.47 -15.58 -18.82
CA THR A 254 -2.12 -16.52 -17.76
C THR A 254 -2.73 -15.99 -16.47
N VAL A 255 -4.06 -16.13 -16.41
CA VAL A 255 -4.69 -16.54 -15.16
C VAL A 255 -4.01 -17.86 -14.80
N LEU A 256 -2.97 -17.79 -13.97
CA LEU A 256 -2.43 -18.98 -13.32
C LEU A 256 -3.60 -19.62 -12.58
N LYS A 257 -4.13 -20.71 -13.15
CA LYS A 257 -4.81 -21.72 -12.36
C LYS A 257 -3.87 -22.05 -11.19
N PRO A 258 -4.37 -22.24 -9.96
CA PRO A 258 -3.51 -22.82 -8.94
C PRO A 258 -3.18 -24.21 -9.47
N GLU A 259 -1.96 -24.40 -9.95
CA GLU A 259 -1.41 -25.75 -9.98
C GLU A 259 -1.54 -26.29 -8.57
N ASP A 260 -1.94 -27.54 -8.39
CA ASP A 260 -2.12 -28.14 -7.06
C ASP A 260 -0.82 -28.16 -6.24
N SER A 261 0.29 -27.68 -6.80
CA SER A 261 1.54 -27.44 -6.09
C SER A 261 2.35 -26.29 -6.69
N PHE A 262 3.27 -25.73 -5.91
CA PHE A 262 4.35 -24.87 -6.40
C PHE A 262 5.64 -25.14 -5.64
N THR A 263 6.78 -24.75 -6.23
CA THR A 263 8.10 -24.84 -5.60
C THR A 263 8.74 -23.45 -5.55
N HIS A 264 9.32 -23.12 -4.40
CA HIS A 264 10.01 -21.86 -4.16
C HIS A 264 11.34 -22.12 -3.46
N VAL A 265 12.41 -21.49 -3.92
CA VAL A 265 13.71 -21.51 -3.24
C VAL A 265 13.87 -20.19 -2.49
N ALA A 266 14.15 -20.28 -1.19
CA ALA A 266 14.35 -19.13 -0.32
C ALA A 266 15.76 -19.15 0.28
N GLU A 267 16.42 -18.00 0.23
CA GLU A 267 17.71 -17.80 0.91
C GLU A 267 17.50 -17.67 2.43
N ILE A 268 18.28 -18.42 3.20
CA ILE A 268 18.20 -18.45 4.66
C ILE A 268 18.98 -17.28 5.24
N LYS A 269 18.23 -16.37 5.86
CA LYS A 269 18.77 -15.22 6.59
C LYS A 269 18.92 -15.57 8.07
N PRO A 270 19.82 -14.90 8.81
CA PRO A 270 20.00 -15.14 10.26
C PRO A 270 18.69 -15.05 11.06
N LEU A 271 17.74 -14.22 10.60
CA LEU A 271 16.44 -14.06 11.24
C LEU A 271 15.50 -15.26 11.01
N HIS A 272 15.62 -15.96 9.87
CA HIS A 272 14.85 -17.17 9.58
C HIS A 272 15.19 -18.27 10.60
N LEU A 273 16.48 -18.45 10.88
CA LEU A 273 16.99 -19.40 11.86
C LEU A 273 16.57 -19.02 13.29
N ARG A 274 16.80 -17.77 13.72
CA ARG A 274 16.51 -17.36 15.12
C ARG A 274 15.03 -17.36 15.51
N ARG A 275 14.12 -17.25 14.55
CA ARG A 275 12.69 -17.04 14.80
C ARG A 275 11.80 -18.12 14.18
N GLY A 276 12.37 -19.11 13.51
CA GLY A 276 11.63 -20.24 12.95
C GLY A 276 10.61 -19.81 11.91
N PHE A 277 11.04 -19.11 10.86
CA PHE A 277 10.13 -18.78 9.76
C PHE A 277 10.84 -18.71 8.40
N ILE A 278 10.07 -18.91 7.34
CA ILE A 278 10.51 -18.80 5.95
C ILE A 278 9.60 -17.79 5.24
N ASN A 279 10.18 -16.75 4.65
CA ASN A 279 9.41 -15.80 3.85
C ASN A 279 9.21 -16.35 2.44
N LEU A 280 7.98 -16.26 1.96
CA LEU A 280 7.61 -16.41 0.55
C LEU A 280 7.39 -15.01 -0.07
N THR A 281 6.98 -14.98 -1.34
CA THR A 281 6.60 -13.74 -2.03
C THR A 281 5.11 -13.44 -1.87
N SER A 282 4.71 -12.23 -2.23
CA SER A 282 3.30 -11.83 -2.26
C SER A 282 2.47 -12.58 -3.30
N ALA A 283 3.11 -13.12 -4.34
CA ALA A 283 2.46 -13.92 -5.37
C ALA A 283 1.99 -15.29 -4.85
N HIS A 284 2.57 -15.79 -3.75
CA HIS A 284 2.20 -17.08 -3.18
C HIS A 284 1.01 -17.00 -2.20
N TRP A 285 0.66 -15.83 -1.67
CA TRP A 285 -0.45 -15.70 -0.72
C TRP A 285 -1.81 -16.17 -1.25
N PRO A 286 -2.21 -15.88 -2.50
CA PRO A 286 -3.45 -16.41 -3.08
C PRO A 286 -3.56 -17.94 -3.04
N PHE A 287 -2.44 -18.67 -2.99
CA PHE A 287 -2.46 -20.13 -2.84
C PHE A 287 -2.89 -20.59 -1.44
N PHE A 288 -2.65 -19.80 -0.40
CA PHE A 288 -3.01 -20.18 0.98
C PHE A 288 -4.36 -19.62 1.42
N ALA A 289 -4.88 -18.61 0.72
CA ALA A 289 -6.12 -17.95 1.06
C ALA A 289 -7.33 -18.85 0.76
N LEU A 290 -8.12 -19.17 1.79
CA LEU A 290 -9.47 -19.73 1.62
C LEU A 290 -10.43 -18.69 1.04
N ASN A 291 -10.28 -17.46 1.52
CA ASN A 291 -11.08 -16.31 1.19
C ASN A 291 -10.26 -15.03 1.43
N SER A 292 -10.82 -13.88 1.09
CA SER A 292 -10.15 -12.58 1.21
C SER A 292 -9.78 -12.17 2.64
N ARG A 293 -10.43 -12.79 3.66
CA ARG A 293 -10.21 -12.54 5.10
C ARG A 293 -9.21 -13.48 5.75
N THR A 294 -8.70 -14.46 5.00
CA THR A 294 -7.71 -15.38 5.55
C THR A 294 -6.46 -14.56 5.86
N GLU A 295 -6.01 -14.60 7.11
CA GLU A 295 -4.75 -14.00 7.55
C GLU A 295 -3.76 -15.08 8.01
N THR A 296 -4.28 -16.23 8.44
CA THR A 296 -3.49 -17.37 8.87
C THR A 296 -4.11 -18.64 8.31
N ARG A 297 -3.27 -19.55 7.81
CA ARG A 297 -3.68 -20.87 7.30
C ARG A 297 -2.85 -21.95 7.99
N PRO A 298 -3.45 -22.92 8.70
CA PRO A 298 -2.69 -24.06 9.23
C PRO A 298 -2.16 -24.93 8.10
N VAL A 299 -0.95 -25.47 8.26
CA VAL A 299 -0.27 -26.29 7.24
C VAL A 299 0.45 -27.48 7.88
N THR A 300 0.56 -28.56 7.12
CA THR A 300 1.34 -29.75 7.51
C THR A 300 2.73 -29.65 6.89
N ILE A 301 3.78 -29.54 7.71
CA ILE A 301 5.18 -29.49 7.25
C ILE A 301 5.80 -30.89 7.28
N TYR A 302 6.40 -31.31 6.17
CA TYR A 302 7.22 -32.51 6.04
C TYR A 302 8.70 -32.11 5.95
N TYR A 303 9.51 -32.70 6.83
CA TYR A 303 10.95 -32.45 6.94
C TYR A 303 11.64 -33.73 7.39
N ASP A 304 12.75 -34.11 6.75
CA ASP A 304 13.57 -35.29 7.09
C ASP A 304 12.77 -36.60 7.36
N GLY A 305 11.71 -36.84 6.58
CA GLY A 305 10.84 -38.02 6.73
C GLY A 305 9.85 -37.96 7.92
N LEU A 306 9.85 -36.88 8.69
CA LEU A 306 8.86 -36.55 9.73
C LEU A 306 7.80 -35.60 9.18
N TYR A 307 6.69 -35.47 9.92
CA TYR A 307 5.67 -34.47 9.64
C TYR A 307 5.20 -33.78 10.92
N ASP A 308 4.82 -32.52 10.78
CA ASP A 308 4.30 -31.66 11.84
C ASP A 308 3.04 -30.93 11.36
N LYS A 309 2.06 -30.75 12.25
CA LYS A 309 0.77 -30.10 11.94
C LYS A 309 0.54 -28.77 12.68
N ASP A 310 1.48 -28.38 13.54
CA ASP A 310 1.35 -27.19 14.40
C ASP A 310 1.90 -25.92 13.75
N SER A 311 2.34 -26.02 12.49
CA SER A 311 2.86 -24.92 11.70
C SER A 311 1.76 -24.18 10.94
N ALA A 312 2.01 -22.93 10.56
CA ALA A 312 1.02 -22.10 9.87
C ALA A 312 1.65 -21.15 8.87
N VAL A 313 0.89 -20.71 7.87
CA VAL A 313 1.27 -19.65 6.96
C VAL A 313 0.51 -18.39 7.31
N TRP A 314 1.23 -17.29 7.52
CA TRP A 314 0.68 -15.98 7.87
C TRP A 314 0.76 -15.05 6.67
N ARG A 315 -0.30 -14.26 6.48
CA ARG A 315 -0.34 -13.12 5.57
C ARG A 315 0.28 -11.93 6.27
N MET A 316 1.41 -11.48 5.78
CA MET A 316 2.02 -10.24 6.24
C MET A 316 1.32 -9.07 5.54
N LEU A 317 0.60 -8.25 6.32
CA LEU A 317 0.04 -7.00 5.83
C LEU A 317 1.07 -5.87 5.97
N PRO A 318 1.10 -4.90 5.03
CA PRO A 318 0.17 -4.68 3.92
C PRO A 318 0.65 -5.24 2.56
N ASN A 319 1.80 -5.91 2.52
CA ASN A 319 2.45 -6.37 1.29
C ASN A 319 1.97 -7.74 0.79
N ASP A 320 1.04 -8.37 1.51
CA ASP A 320 0.48 -9.69 1.22
C ASP A 320 1.57 -10.78 1.10
N MET A 321 2.73 -10.60 1.73
CA MET A 321 3.75 -11.66 1.73
C MET A 321 3.25 -12.85 2.55
N ALA A 322 3.34 -14.04 1.98
CA ALA A 322 3.12 -15.26 2.76
C ALA A 322 4.39 -15.56 3.59
N ARG A 323 4.22 -15.88 4.87
CA ARG A 323 5.30 -16.31 5.77
C ARG A 323 4.94 -17.65 6.38
N ILE A 324 5.76 -18.66 6.16
CA ILE A 324 5.64 -19.95 6.82
C ILE A 324 6.24 -19.81 8.21
N VAL A 325 5.43 -19.96 9.25
CA VAL A 325 5.83 -19.97 10.66
C VAL A 325 5.96 -21.43 11.08
N LEU A 326 7.16 -21.79 11.52
CA LEU A 326 7.53 -23.14 11.92
C LEU A 326 7.12 -23.37 13.38
N SER A 327 6.59 -24.56 13.67
CA SER A 327 6.40 -25.01 15.04
C SER A 327 7.76 -25.26 15.74
N PRO A 328 7.81 -25.34 17.09
CA PRO A 328 9.06 -25.56 17.81
C PRO A 328 9.87 -26.79 17.36
N PRO A 329 9.26 -27.97 17.08
CA PRO A 329 9.98 -29.13 16.57
C PRO A 329 10.62 -28.89 15.20
N VAL A 330 9.88 -28.28 14.26
CA VAL A 330 10.36 -27.97 12.91
C VAL A 330 11.45 -26.90 12.96
N HIS A 331 11.29 -25.92 13.86
CA HIS A 331 12.27 -24.86 14.08
C HIS A 331 13.59 -25.42 14.62
N HIS A 332 13.57 -26.30 15.61
CA HIS A 332 14.80 -26.95 16.09
C HIS A 332 15.52 -27.73 14.99
N TRP A 333 14.78 -28.52 14.20
CA TRP A 333 15.37 -29.19 13.03
C TRP A 333 15.96 -28.17 12.03
N PHE A 334 15.26 -27.08 11.77
CA PHE A 334 15.69 -26.04 10.83
C PHE A 334 16.99 -25.35 11.30
N GLU A 335 17.17 -25.16 12.61
CA GLU A 335 18.42 -24.64 13.20
C GLU A 335 19.58 -25.62 13.09
N ASP A 336 19.32 -26.93 13.20
CA ASP A 336 20.35 -27.97 13.13
C ASP A 336 20.76 -28.29 11.68
N ALA A 337 19.83 -28.16 10.73
CA ALA A 337 20.02 -28.58 9.33
C ALA A 337 20.58 -27.48 8.42
N PHE A 338 20.51 -26.20 8.80
CA PHE A 338 20.85 -25.07 7.94
C PHE A 338 21.71 -24.02 8.63
N THR A 339 22.53 -23.33 7.85
CA THR A 339 23.38 -22.21 8.26
C THR A 339 23.03 -20.93 7.50
N GLU A 340 23.65 -19.80 7.88
CA GLU A 340 23.42 -18.52 7.23
C GLU A 340 23.86 -18.56 5.75
N ASN A 341 23.00 -18.06 4.85
CA ASN A 341 23.16 -18.06 3.38
C ASN A 341 22.94 -19.42 2.68
N ASP A 342 22.54 -20.46 3.40
CA ASP A 342 22.06 -21.68 2.75
C ASP A 342 20.71 -21.41 2.04
N GLU A 343 20.39 -22.22 1.05
CA GLU A 343 19.12 -22.14 0.34
C GLU A 343 18.20 -23.30 0.75
N ILE A 344 16.93 -22.99 1.01
CA ILE A 344 15.89 -23.97 1.30
C ILE A 344 14.89 -24.03 0.15
N GLN A 345 14.65 -25.25 -0.35
CA GLN A 345 13.59 -25.55 -1.27
C GLN A 345 12.30 -25.83 -0.49
N VAL A 346 11.28 -25.04 -0.78
CA VAL A 346 9.93 -25.14 -0.23
C VAL A 346 9.00 -25.64 -1.34
N THR A 347 8.51 -26.86 -1.23
CA THR A 347 7.49 -27.40 -2.15
C THR A 347 6.16 -27.43 -1.42
N VAL A 348 5.17 -26.72 -1.94
CA VAL A 348 3.84 -26.62 -1.36
C VAL A 348 2.86 -27.37 -2.25
N THR A 349 2.02 -28.22 -1.67
CA THR A 349 1.02 -29.01 -2.37
C THR A 349 -0.33 -28.88 -1.65
N ARG A 350 -1.42 -28.73 -2.40
CA ARG A 350 -2.79 -28.75 -1.90
C ARG A 350 -3.37 -30.14 -2.16
N LEU A 351 -3.92 -30.76 -1.11
CA LEU A 351 -4.56 -32.07 -1.17
C LEU A 351 -6.08 -31.94 -1.38
N ASP A 352 -6.75 -33.04 -1.74
CA ASP A 352 -8.18 -33.09 -2.08
C ASP A 352 -9.13 -32.56 -0.98
N ASN A 353 -8.68 -32.55 0.28
CA ASN A 353 -9.42 -32.02 1.44
C ASN A 353 -9.10 -30.53 1.73
N ASP A 354 -8.47 -29.83 0.79
CA ASP A 354 -7.96 -28.47 0.95
C ASP A 354 -6.87 -28.34 2.05
N GLU A 355 -6.31 -29.48 2.48
CA GLU A 355 -5.14 -29.54 3.35
C GLU A 355 -3.89 -29.10 2.58
N ILE A 356 -3.10 -28.23 3.20
CA ILE A 356 -1.87 -27.72 2.61
C ILE A 356 -0.69 -28.47 3.21
N GLN A 357 0.05 -29.16 2.35
CA GLN A 357 1.28 -29.85 2.67
C GLN A 357 2.47 -29.03 2.19
N ILE A 358 3.45 -28.81 3.06
CA ILE A 358 4.70 -28.13 2.72
C ILE A 358 5.86 -29.10 2.96
N THR A 359 6.66 -29.38 1.94
CA THR A 359 7.88 -30.17 2.06
C THR A 359 9.08 -29.23 2.07
N LEU A 360 9.91 -29.35 3.11
CA LEU A 360 11.14 -28.59 3.29
C LEU A 360 12.35 -29.48 2.99
N LYS A 361 13.21 -29.03 2.07
CA LYS A 361 14.47 -29.71 1.74
C LYS A 361 15.58 -28.69 1.49
N PRO A 362 16.85 -29.06 1.72
CA PRO A 362 17.97 -28.26 1.21
C PRO A 362 17.85 -28.09 -0.30
N ALA A 363 18.09 -26.88 -0.81
CA ALA A 363 18.22 -26.65 -2.24
C ALA A 363 19.55 -27.25 -2.72
N GLU A 364 19.54 -27.91 -3.89
CA GLU A 364 20.74 -28.52 -4.50
C GLU A 364 21.66 -27.51 -5.19
#